data_AF-A0AAW2TE71-F1
#
_entry.id   AF-A0AAW2TE71-F1
#
_cell.length_a   1.000
_cell.length_b   1.000
_cell.length_c   1.000
_cell.angle_alpha   90.00
_cell.angle_beta   90.00
_cell.angle_gamma   90.00
#
_symmetry.space_group_name_H-M   'P 1'
#
loop_
_entity.id
_entity.type
_entity.pdbx_description
1 polymer ?
#
loop_
_entity_poly.entity_id
_entity_poly.type
_entity_poly.pdbx_seq_one_letter_code
_entity_poly.pdbx_strand_id
1 'polypeptide(L)'
;MVDDEHHLLGTLMNGLYILIQSNLIMTAQHKRKVDDHENAQIWHTRLGHISKHRIRKLVDSKNLEMDDLDHLPTCESCLKGKMTKTPFVGQSAIANGLLDLVHTDVCDD
;
A
#
# COMPACT_ATOMS: atom_id res chain seq x y z
N MET A 1 37.79 -6.56 -5.13
CA MET A 1 37.99 -8.02 -5.12
C MET A 1 37.61 -8.47 -3.72
N VAL A 2 36.43 -9.03 -3.45
CA VAL A 2 35.65 -9.99 -4.25
C VAL A 2 34.17 -9.59 -4.14
N ASP A 3 33.47 -9.55 -5.28
CA ASP A 3 32.03 -9.42 -5.33
C ASP A 3 31.41 -10.80 -5.05
N ASP A 4 30.78 -10.97 -3.88
CA ASP A 4 30.05 -12.19 -3.54
C ASP A 4 28.69 -12.21 -4.27
N GLU A 5 28.72 -12.59 -5.53
CA GLU A 5 27.53 -12.84 -6.34
C GLU A 5 26.87 -14.15 -5.88
N HIS A 6 25.82 -14.05 -5.07
CA HIS A 6 25.08 -15.20 -4.57
C HIS A 6 24.15 -15.73 -5.68
N HIS A 7 24.62 -16.71 -6.45
CA HIS A 7 23.80 -17.38 -7.45
C HIS A 7 22.88 -18.41 -6.79
N LEU A 8 21.57 -18.14 -6.82
CA LEU A 8 20.56 -19.10 -6.38
C LEU A 8 20.27 -20.08 -7.52
N LEU A 9 20.55 -21.37 -7.29
CA LEU A 9 20.23 -22.44 -8.24
C LEU A 9 18.79 -22.92 -8.02
N GLY A 10 18.01 -23.01 -9.10
CA GLY A 10 16.64 -23.51 -9.09
C GLY A 10 16.35 -24.42 -10.28
N THR A 11 15.42 -25.35 -10.09
CA THR A 11 14.98 -26.31 -11.10
C THR A 11 13.57 -25.96 -11.57
N LEU A 12 13.36 -25.86 -12.88
CA LEU A 12 12.04 -25.68 -13.46
C LEU A 12 11.27 -27.01 -13.46
N MET A 13 10.17 -27.09 -12.71
CA MET A 13 9.28 -28.25 -12.68
C MET A 13 7.84 -27.79 -12.89
N ASN A 14 7.18 -28.34 -13.92
CA ASN A 14 5.78 -28.03 -14.25
C ASN A 14 5.49 -26.52 -14.40
N GLY A 15 6.44 -25.76 -14.92
CA GLY A 15 6.32 -24.30 -15.09
C GLY A 15 6.62 -23.47 -13.85
N LEU A 16 7.00 -24.09 -12.72
CA LEU A 16 7.39 -23.40 -11.49
C LEU A 16 8.89 -23.62 -11.22
N TYR A 17 9.63 -22.55 -10.91
CA TYR A 17 11.01 -22.67 -10.44
C TYR A 17 11.02 -23.09 -8.97
N ILE A 18 11.57 -24.27 -8.69
CA ILE A 18 11.82 -24.81 -7.36
C ILE A 18 13.26 -24.52 -6.99
N LEU A 19 13.48 -23.62 -6.05
CA LEU A 19 14.81 -23.30 -5.53
C LEU A 19 15.36 -24.52 -4.77
N ILE A 20 16.52 -25.01 -5.17
CA ILE A 20 17.22 -26.05 -4.43
C ILE A 20 17.98 -25.35 -3.30
N GLN A 21 17.34 -25.22 -2.13
CA GLN A 21 18.09 -24.89 -0.92
C GLN A 21 18.88 -26.12 -0.51
N SER A 22 20.16 -26.17 -0.89
CA SER A 22 21.12 -27.06 -0.26
C SER A 22 21.10 -26.78 1.24
N ASN A 23 20.95 -27.82 2.06
CA ASN A 23 20.88 -27.78 3.52
C ASN A 23 22.20 -27.30 4.20
N LEU A 24 22.83 -26.22 3.72
CA LEU A 24 23.49 -25.33 4.65
C LEU A 24 22.39 -24.58 5.36
N ILE A 25 22.14 -24.99 6.60
CA ILE A 25 21.58 -24.11 7.62
C ILE A 25 22.62 -23.00 7.83
N MET A 26 22.72 -22.09 6.87
CA MET A 26 23.01 -20.71 7.21
C MET A 26 21.72 -20.25 7.87
N THR A 27 21.63 -20.46 9.18
CA THR A 27 21.00 -19.44 9.99
C THR A 27 21.82 -18.19 9.73
N ALA A 28 21.48 -17.47 8.65
CA ALA A 28 21.73 -16.06 8.58
C ALA A 28 20.95 -15.50 9.76
N GLN A 29 21.57 -15.50 10.94
CA GLN A 29 21.22 -14.66 12.07
C GLN A 29 21.51 -13.20 11.70
N HIS A 30 21.23 -12.79 10.47
CA HIS A 30 20.64 -11.51 10.22
C HIS A 30 19.12 -11.64 10.37
N LYS A 31 18.66 -12.12 11.53
CA LYS A 31 17.51 -11.46 12.15
C LYS A 31 17.99 -10.03 12.42
N ARG A 32 17.96 -9.17 11.41
CA ARG A 32 17.73 -7.75 11.72
C ARG A 32 16.47 -7.81 12.56
N LYS A 33 16.54 -7.37 13.81
CA LYS A 33 15.33 -6.97 14.51
C LYS A 33 14.77 -5.87 13.61
N VAL A 34 13.90 -6.27 12.69
CA VAL A 34 13.07 -5.34 11.93
C VAL A 34 12.28 -4.69 13.04
N ASP A 35 12.57 -3.42 13.26
CA ASP A 35 11.82 -2.62 14.21
C ASP A 35 10.33 -2.80 13.91
N ASP A 36 9.47 -2.88 14.92
CA ASP A 36 8.05 -3.18 14.70
C ASP A 36 7.40 -2.13 13.77
N HIS A 37 7.93 -0.90 13.80
CA HIS A 37 7.65 0.16 12.84
C HIS A 37 8.00 -0.20 11.38
N GLU A 38 9.21 -0.74 11.15
CA GLU A 38 9.67 -1.17 9.84
C GLU A 38 8.81 -2.34 9.33
N ASN A 39 8.31 -3.20 10.23
CA ASN A 39 7.42 -4.31 9.89
C ASN A 39 6.06 -3.81 9.35
N ALA A 40 5.43 -2.81 10.00
CA ALA A 40 4.15 -2.26 9.57
C ALA A 40 4.20 -1.59 8.18
N GLN A 41 5.25 -0.84 7.92
CA GLN A 41 5.44 -0.17 6.63
C GLN A 41 5.71 -1.18 5.50
N ILE A 42 6.47 -2.24 5.77
CA ILE A 42 6.71 -3.33 4.81
C ILE A 42 5.40 -4.02 4.44
N TRP A 43 4.58 -4.42 5.42
CA TRP A 43 3.31 -5.08 5.15
C TRP A 43 2.31 -4.18 4.46
N HIS A 44 2.25 -2.89 4.83
CA HIS A 44 1.44 -1.90 4.13
C HIS A 44 1.79 -1.83 2.64
N THR A 45 3.08 -1.85 2.30
CA THR A 45 3.55 -1.81 0.91
C THR A 45 3.27 -3.13 0.18
N ARG A 46 3.62 -4.27 0.77
CA ARG A 46 3.44 -5.61 0.16
C ARG A 46 1.98 -5.93 -0.14
N LEU A 47 1.05 -5.45 0.69
CA LEU A 47 -0.39 -5.72 0.56
C LEU A 47 -1.10 -4.67 -0.32
N GLY A 48 -0.35 -3.81 -1.01
CA GLY A 48 -0.92 -2.85 -1.96
C GLY A 48 -1.56 -1.64 -1.29
N HIS A 49 -0.91 -1.07 -0.28
CA HIS A 49 -1.34 0.17 0.37
C HIS A 49 -2.74 0.08 0.99
N ILE A 50 -3.05 -1.05 1.63
CA ILE A 50 -4.30 -1.23 2.38
C ILE A 50 -4.33 -0.37 3.65
N SER A 51 -5.53 -0.07 4.14
CA SER A 51 -5.71 0.77 5.32
C SER A 51 -5.14 0.11 6.58
N LYS A 52 -4.68 0.93 7.54
CA LYS A 52 -4.25 0.47 8.87
C LYS A 52 -5.27 -0.45 9.54
N HIS A 53 -6.56 -0.14 9.42
CA HIS A 53 -7.65 -0.99 9.90
C HIS A 53 -7.66 -2.39 9.28
N ARG A 54 -7.42 -2.48 7.97
CA ARG A 54 -7.36 -3.77 7.28
C ARG A 54 -6.13 -4.57 7.67
N ILE A 55 -4.99 -3.92 7.90
CA ILE A 55 -3.78 -4.58 8.42
C ILE A 55 -4.05 -5.11 9.84
N ARG A 56 -4.71 -4.32 10.71
CA ARG A 56 -5.11 -4.76 12.06
C ARG A 56 -5.95 -6.02 12.03
N LYS A 57 -6.98 -6.08 11.17
CA LYS A 57 -7.78 -7.30 10.99
C LYS A 57 -6.94 -8.52 10.59
N LEU A 58 -5.91 -8.33 9.77
CA LEU A 58 -5.02 -9.42 9.35
C LEU A 58 -4.15 -9.91 10.51
N VAL A 59 -3.63 -9.00 11.33
CA VAL A 59 -2.90 -9.33 12.58
C VAL A 59 -3.82 -10.08 13.55
N ASP A 60 -5.01 -9.56 13.81
CA ASP A 60 -5.99 -10.17 14.74
C ASP A 60 -6.39 -11.59 14.28
N SER A 61 -6.50 -11.79 12.97
CA SER A 61 -6.79 -13.10 12.37
C SER A 61 -5.60 -14.07 12.34
N LYS A 62 -4.45 -13.69 12.93
CA LYS A 62 -3.18 -14.46 12.96
C LYS A 62 -2.61 -14.76 11.56
N ASN A 63 -2.96 -13.95 10.56
CA ASN A 63 -2.38 -14.08 9.21
C ASN A 63 -1.07 -13.28 9.07
N LEU A 64 -0.78 -12.38 10.02
CA LEU A 64 0.45 -11.58 10.06
C LEU A 64 0.96 -11.52 11.51
N GLU A 65 2.27 -11.65 11.68
CA GLU A 65 2.94 -11.45 12.97
C GLU A 65 3.52 -10.03 13.01
N MET A 66 2.92 -9.17 13.84
CA MET A 66 3.34 -7.78 14.00
C MET A 66 2.77 -7.19 15.29
N ASP A 67 3.63 -6.54 16.07
CA ASP A 67 3.28 -6.09 17.42
C ASP A 67 2.82 -4.62 17.47
N ASP A 68 3.28 -3.77 16.54
CA ASP A 68 2.94 -2.34 16.54
C ASP A 68 2.45 -1.82 15.18
N LEU A 69 1.18 -1.39 15.16
CA LEU A 69 0.53 -0.71 14.03
C LEU A 69 0.40 0.80 14.24
N ASP A 70 0.64 1.27 15.45
CA ASP A 70 0.43 2.66 15.85
C ASP A 70 1.47 3.60 15.29
N HIS A 71 2.64 3.08 14.93
CA HIS A 71 3.68 3.84 14.27
C HIS A 71 3.61 3.86 12.73
N LEU A 72 2.60 3.27 12.07
CA LEU A 72 2.55 3.30 10.59
C LEU A 72 2.62 4.75 10.07
N PRO A 73 3.67 5.11 9.31
CA PRO A 73 3.88 6.49 8.90
C PRO A 73 2.84 6.92 7.86
N THR A 74 2.69 8.23 7.71
CA THR A 74 1.84 8.80 6.67
C THR A 74 2.39 8.43 5.30
N CYS A 75 1.59 7.73 4.50
CA CYS A 75 1.98 7.26 3.18
C CYS A 75 1.54 8.25 2.08
N GLU A 76 2.52 8.88 1.42
CA GLU A 76 2.26 9.90 0.39
C GLU A 76 1.45 9.36 -0.80
N SER A 77 1.74 8.13 -1.25
CA SER A 77 0.99 7.50 -2.35
C SER A 77 -0.47 7.25 -1.97
N CYS A 78 -0.72 6.86 -0.71
CA CYS A 78 -2.09 6.72 -0.19
C CYS A 78 -2.81 8.06 -0.14
N LEU A 79 -2.15 9.13 0.32
CA LEU A 79 -2.75 10.46 0.35
C LEU A 79 -3.15 10.90 -1.05
N LYS A 80 -2.22 10.84 -2.01
CA LYS A 80 -2.51 11.24 -3.40
C LYS A 80 -3.58 10.37 -4.07
N GLY A 81 -3.64 9.08 -3.74
CA GLY A 81 -4.55 8.13 -4.37
C GLY A 81 -5.92 7.95 -3.70
N LYS A 82 -6.05 8.24 -2.40
CA LYS A 82 -7.26 7.96 -1.61
C LYS A 82 -7.91 9.21 -1.01
N MET A 83 -7.22 10.36 -1.01
CA MET A 83 -7.80 11.59 -0.51
C MET A 83 -8.94 12.05 -1.42
N THR A 84 -10.13 12.16 -0.87
CA THR A 84 -11.28 12.74 -1.57
C THR A 84 -11.19 14.26 -1.51
N LYS A 85 -11.64 14.95 -2.56
CA LYS A 85 -11.85 16.39 -2.48
C LYS A 85 -12.83 16.70 -1.35
N THR A 86 -12.59 17.78 -0.62
CA THR A 86 -13.60 18.31 0.29
C THR A 86 -14.88 18.59 -0.50
N PRO A 87 -16.08 18.38 0.09
CA PRO A 87 -17.32 18.77 -0.56
C PRO A 87 -17.23 20.22 -1.01
N PHE A 88 -17.76 20.50 -2.21
CA PHE A 88 -17.92 21.89 -2.62
C PHE A 88 -18.86 22.56 -1.61
N VAL A 89 -18.42 23.69 -1.06
CA VAL A 89 -19.36 24.58 -0.36
C VAL A 89 -20.34 25.04 -1.43
N GLY A 90 -21.64 24.78 -1.21
CA GLY A 90 -22.68 25.16 -2.15
C GLY A 90 -22.74 26.68 -2.32
N GLN A 91 -21.95 27.21 -3.25
CA GLN A 91 -22.11 28.56 -3.77
C GLN A 91 -22.94 28.44 -5.04
N SER A 92 -24.26 28.51 -4.86
CA SER A 92 -25.17 28.76 -5.99
C SER A 92 -25.42 30.26 -6.05
N ALA A 93 -25.26 30.86 -7.23
CA ALA A 93 -25.80 32.18 -7.49
C ALA A 93 -27.33 32.09 -7.41
N ILE A 94 -27.96 32.97 -6.64
CA ILE A 94 -29.41 33.12 -6.55
C ILE A 94 -29.78 34.41 -7.28
N ALA A 95 -30.70 34.31 -8.24
CA ALA A 95 -31.28 35.48 -8.91
C ALA A 95 -32.16 36.27 -7.93
N ASN A 96 -31.99 37.59 -7.85
CA ASN A 96 -32.81 38.47 -7.00
C ASN A 96 -33.83 39.28 -7.82
N GLY A 97 -33.66 39.32 -9.14
CA GLY A 97 -34.48 40.02 -10.11
C GLY A 97 -34.73 39.20 -11.38
N LEU A 98 -35.57 39.75 -12.24
CA LEU A 98 -35.94 39.14 -13.51
C LEU A 98 -34.70 39.11 -14.45
N LEU A 99 -34.35 37.91 -14.94
CA LEU A 99 -33.20 37.65 -15.82
C LEU A 99 -31.80 37.86 -15.21
N ASP A 100 -31.66 37.90 -13.88
CA ASP A 100 -30.35 38.02 -13.21
C ASP A 100 -29.41 36.81 -13.44
N LEU A 101 -29.96 35.65 -13.80
CA LEU A 101 -29.21 34.42 -13.97
C LEU A 101 -29.82 33.57 -15.10
N VAL A 102 -29.07 33.36 -16.17
CA VAL A 102 -29.45 32.52 -17.31
C VAL A 102 -28.41 31.40 -17.45
N HIS A 103 -28.86 30.15 -17.38
CA HIS A 103 -28.04 28.97 -17.66
C HIS A 103 -28.43 28.41 -19.03
N THR A 104 -27.45 28.22 -19.90
CA THR A 104 -27.63 27.58 -21.22
C THR A 104 -26.63 26.44 -21.33
N ASP A 105 -27.09 25.30 -21.84
CA ASP A 105 -26.25 24.13 -22.13
C ASP A 105 -26.36 23.79 -23.62
N VAL A 106 -25.33 23.14 -24.17
CA VAL A 106 -25.32 22.68 -25.56
C VAL A 106 -25.39 21.17 -25.58
N CYS A 107 -26.34 20.63 -26.33
CA CYS A 107 -26.43 19.21 -26.61
C CYS A 107 -25.92 18.92 -28.03
N ASP A 108 -25.11 17.87 -28.17
CA ASP A 108 -24.71 17.33 -29.47
C ASP A 108 -25.83 16.43 -30.04
N ASP A 109 -26.00 16.45 -31.36
CA ASP A 109 -26.93 15.58 -32.14
C ASP A 109 -26.27 14.28 -32.61
#